data_AF-A0A8T3SQZ7-F1
#
_entry.id   AF-A0A8T3SQZ7-F1
#
_cell.length_a   1.000
_cell.length_b   1.000
_cell.length_c   1.000
_cell.angle_alpha   90.00
_cell.angle_beta   90.00
_cell.angle_gamma   90.00
#
_symmetry.space_group_name_H-M   'P 1'
#
loop_
_entity.id
_entity.type
_entity.pdbx_description
1 polymer ?
#
loop_
_entity_poly.entity_id
_entity_poly.type
_entity_poly.pdbx_seq_one_letter_code
_entity_poly.pdbx_strand_id
1 'polypeptide(L)'
;MTDAAEIPGGPTDADGSAMPYTVFFPVDGAYRPADLEHSAPLPRVGDTIEYIDVRGRCSRYVVREVIHTLQLAADRRPVVGSQHDRPAAFAAGDDDAAELPGDGSLRAGVPKVILERSPSADPTEEREGFTVRVEAPTPED
;
A
#
# COMPACT_ATOMS: atom_id res chain seq x y z
N MET A 1 -22.58 -29.38 -25.41
CA MET A 1 -23.01 -28.72 -24.16
C MET A 1 -22.05 -29.20 -23.08
N THR A 2 -21.02 -28.42 -22.79
CA THR A 2 -20.04 -28.74 -21.75
C THR A 2 -20.12 -27.64 -20.71
N ASP A 3 -20.32 -28.10 -19.49
CA ASP A 3 -20.58 -27.39 -18.25
C ASP A 3 -19.40 -26.47 -17.90
N ALA A 4 -19.69 -25.18 -17.68
CA ALA A 4 -18.70 -24.20 -17.23
C ALA A 4 -18.63 -24.28 -15.71
N ALA A 5 -17.55 -24.88 -15.20
CA ALA A 5 -17.26 -24.92 -13.78
C ALA A 5 -17.17 -23.49 -13.21
N GLU A 6 -18.12 -23.17 -12.35
CA GLU A 6 -18.21 -21.96 -11.55
C GLU A 6 -17.00 -21.88 -10.62
N ILE A 7 -16.16 -20.86 -10.76
CA ILE A 7 -15.08 -20.57 -9.81
C ILE A 7 -15.73 -19.89 -8.61
N PRO A 8 -15.72 -20.47 -7.39
CA PRO A 8 -16.33 -19.84 -6.23
C PRO A 8 -15.53 -18.59 -5.85
N GLY A 9 -16.18 -17.43 -5.98
CA GLY A 9 -15.67 -16.15 -5.52
C GLY A 9 -15.37 -16.22 -4.03
N GLY A 10 -14.13 -15.89 -3.66
CA GLY A 10 -13.77 -15.59 -2.28
C GLY A 10 -14.60 -14.40 -1.76
N PRO A 11 -14.69 -14.20 -0.43
CA PRO A 11 -15.49 -13.13 0.14
C PRO A 11 -15.02 -11.78 -0.43
N THR A 12 -15.88 -11.17 -1.24
CA THR A 12 -15.75 -9.79 -1.64
C THR A 12 -16.02 -8.97 -0.38
N ASP A 13 -14.97 -8.40 0.22
CA ASP A 13 -15.12 -7.37 1.24
C ASP A 13 -15.89 -6.20 0.59
N ALA A 14 -17.20 -6.21 0.80
CA ALA A 14 -18.15 -5.27 0.25
C ALA A 14 -18.14 -3.99 1.10
N ASP A 15 -17.02 -3.26 1.02
CA ASP A 15 -16.98 -1.81 1.13
C ASP A 15 -15.68 -1.36 0.45
N GLY A 16 -15.77 -0.69 -0.69
CA GLY A 16 -14.64 -0.41 -1.61
C GLY A 16 -13.57 0.55 -1.07
N SER A 17 -13.39 0.63 0.24
CA SER A 17 -12.34 1.39 0.91
C SER A 17 -11.08 0.54 0.96
N ALA A 18 -10.25 0.64 -0.08
CA ALA A 18 -8.94 0.00 -0.06
C ALA A 18 -8.10 0.60 1.09
N MET A 19 -7.72 -0.25 2.05
CA MET A 19 -6.90 0.12 3.21
C MET A 19 -5.56 0.67 2.72
N PRO A 20 -5.09 1.84 3.20
CA PRO A 20 -3.76 2.33 2.83
C PRO A 20 -2.70 1.35 3.33
N TYR A 21 -1.65 1.15 2.54
CA TYR A 21 -0.48 0.36 2.91
C TYR A 21 0.78 0.99 2.33
N THR A 22 1.92 0.74 2.97
CA THR A 22 3.23 1.22 2.51
C THR A 22 3.98 0.07 1.86
N VAL A 23 4.49 0.28 0.65
CA VAL A 23 5.29 -0.69 -0.10
C VAL A 23 6.77 -0.46 0.18
N PHE A 24 7.53 -1.52 0.40
CA PHE A 24 8.96 -1.49 0.71
C PHE A 24 9.75 -2.15 -0.42
N PHE A 25 10.40 -1.32 -1.24
CA PHE A 25 11.23 -1.78 -2.36
C PHE A 25 12.64 -2.17 -1.89
N PRO A 26 13.20 -3.29 -2.37
CA PRO A 26 14.58 -3.66 -2.07
C PRO A 26 15.54 -2.73 -2.81
N VAL A 27 16.43 -2.06 -2.07
CA VAL A 27 17.47 -1.15 -2.61
C VAL A 27 18.77 -1.40 -1.86
N ASP A 28 19.80 -1.88 -2.55
CA ASP A 28 21.18 -2.01 -2.07
C ASP A 28 21.33 -2.58 -0.64
N GLY A 29 20.63 -3.68 -0.34
CA GLY A 29 20.70 -4.36 0.96
C GLY A 29 19.78 -3.78 2.05
N ALA A 30 18.99 -2.76 1.73
CA ALA A 30 17.97 -2.17 2.59
C ALA A 30 16.59 -2.15 1.90
N TYR A 31 15.59 -1.60 2.59
CA TYR A 31 14.26 -1.37 2.04
C TYR A 31 13.91 0.10 2.04
N ARG A 32 13.39 0.59 0.91
CA ARG A 32 12.91 1.95 0.76
C ARG A 32 11.37 1.99 0.76
N PRO A 33 10.74 2.74 1.67
CA PRO A 33 9.28 2.88 1.67
C PRO A 33 8.79 3.73 0.51
N ALA A 34 7.60 3.41 0.02
CA ALA A 34 6.82 4.19 -0.92
C ALA A 34 5.34 4.04 -0.57
N ASP A 35 4.68 5.18 -0.35
CA ASP A 35 3.24 5.22 -0.14
C ASP A 35 2.52 5.32 -1.47
N LEU A 36 1.33 4.73 -1.56
CA LEU A 36 0.49 4.80 -2.74
C LEU A 36 -0.44 6.01 -2.64
N GLU A 37 -0.46 6.86 -3.67
CA GLU A 37 -1.36 8.01 -3.74
C GLU A 37 -2.83 7.60 -3.92
N HIS A 38 -3.06 6.41 -4.48
CA HIS A 38 -4.39 5.89 -4.75
C HIS A 38 -4.63 4.60 -3.97
N SER A 39 -5.86 4.46 -3.45
CA SER A 39 -6.32 3.27 -2.77
C SER A 39 -6.28 2.08 -3.73
N ALA A 40 -5.38 1.14 -3.46
CA ALA A 40 -5.27 -0.15 -4.14
C ALA A 40 -5.64 -1.28 -3.18
N PRO A 41 -6.15 -2.42 -3.67
CA PRO A 41 -6.36 -3.60 -2.82
C PRO A 41 -5.03 -4.03 -2.18
N LEU A 42 -5.07 -4.42 -0.90
CA LEU A 42 -3.90 -4.98 -0.23
C LEU A 42 -3.48 -6.28 -0.94
N PRO A 43 -2.25 -6.38 -1.46
CA PRO A 43 -1.81 -7.56 -2.18
C PRO A 43 -1.56 -8.74 -1.23
N ARG A 44 -1.53 -9.95 -1.79
CA ARG A 44 -1.19 -11.19 -1.08
C ARG A 44 0.28 -11.54 -1.28
N VAL A 45 0.82 -12.34 -0.35
CA VAL A 45 2.15 -12.93 -0.53
C VAL A 45 2.18 -13.78 -1.80
N GLY A 46 3.21 -13.59 -2.63
CA GLY A 46 3.37 -14.23 -3.93
C GLY A 46 2.80 -13.41 -5.10
N ASP A 47 2.01 -12.37 -4.85
CA ASP A 47 1.51 -11.51 -5.92
C ASP A 47 2.66 -10.76 -6.60
N THR A 48 2.50 -10.49 -7.90
CA THR A 48 3.48 -9.72 -8.69
C THR A 48 3.11 -8.25 -8.70
N ILE A 49 4.08 -7.38 -8.45
CA ILE A 49 3.97 -5.93 -8.58
C ILE A 49 4.90 -5.46 -9.70
N GLU A 50 4.34 -4.73 -10.67
CA GLU A 50 5.10 -4.05 -11.71
C GLU A 50 5.23 -2.57 -11.37
N TYR A 51 6.47 -2.10 -11.25
CA TYR A 51 6.80 -0.69 -11.07
C TYR A 51 7.26 -0.10 -12.41
N ILE A 52 6.60 0.98 -12.83
CA ILE A 52 6.95 1.72 -14.03
C ILE A 52 7.58 3.05 -13.59
N ASP A 53 8.84 3.27 -13.93
CA ASP A 53 9.52 4.51 -13.56
C ASP A 53 9.12 5.69 -14.47
N VAL A 54 9.61 6.89 -14.13
CA VAL A 54 9.35 8.13 -14.91
C VAL A 54 9.88 8.09 -16.34
N ARG A 55 10.70 7.10 -16.69
CA ARG A 55 11.23 6.87 -18.05
C ARG A 55 10.47 5.73 -18.76
N GLY A 56 9.43 5.19 -18.15
CA GLY A 56 8.65 4.07 -18.68
C GLY A 56 9.31 2.70 -18.52
N ARG A 57 10.39 2.58 -17.73
CA ARG A 57 11.03 1.28 -17.51
C ARG A 57 10.25 0.47 -16.50
N CYS A 58 9.89 -0.75 -16.88
CA CYS A 58 9.20 -1.69 -15.99
C CYS A 58 10.20 -2.50 -15.16
N SER A 59 9.91 -2.65 -13.88
CA SER A 59 10.61 -3.55 -12.96
C SER A 59 9.59 -4.41 -12.23
N ARG A 60 9.84 -5.73 -12.20
CA ARG A 60 8.93 -6.68 -11.55
C ARG A 60 9.44 -7.11 -10.20
N TYR A 61 8.51 -7.15 -9.25
CA TYR A 61 8.72 -7.55 -7.89
C TYR A 61 7.67 -8.59 -7.50
N VAL A 62 8.02 -9.43 -6.52
CA VAL A 62 7.08 -10.34 -5.88
C VAL A 62 6.88 -9.88 -4.46
N VAL A 63 5.64 -9.96 -3.97
CA VAL A 63 5.32 -9.69 -2.57
C VAL A 63 5.86 -10.83 -1.71
N ARG A 64 6.88 -10.54 -0.92
CA ARG A 64 7.49 -11.53 -0.02
C ARG A 64 6.71 -11.64 1.29
N GLU A 65 6.34 -10.50 1.87
CA GLU A 65 5.67 -10.44 3.17
C GLU A 65 4.64 -9.32 3.20
N VAL A 66 3.55 -9.56 3.94
CA VAL A 66 2.57 -8.54 4.31
C VAL A 66 2.52 -8.50 5.82
N ILE A 67 2.93 -7.38 6.41
CA ILE A 67 3.06 -7.21 7.85
C ILE A 67 1.96 -6.26 8.32
N HIS A 68 0.98 -6.80 9.04
CA HIS A 68 0.00 -6.00 9.76
C HIS A 68 0.64 -5.46 11.04
N THR A 69 0.56 -4.15 11.22
CA THR A 69 1.10 -3.51 12.43
C THR A 69 -0.02 -3.29 13.44
N LEU A 70 0.31 -3.46 14.71
CA LEU A 70 -0.57 -3.16 15.83
C LEU A 70 0.10 -2.08 16.67
N GLN A 71 -0.65 -1.04 17.01
CA GLN A 71 -0.18 0.10 17.78
C GLN A 71 -1.11 0.31 18.96
N LEU A 72 -0.53 0.68 20.10
CA LEU A 72 -1.31 1.14 21.24
C LEU A 72 -1.73 2.59 20.97
N ALA A 73 -3.03 2.84 21.03
CA ALA A 73 -3.56 4.19 20.96
C ALA A 73 -3.78 4.71 22.37
N ALA A 74 -3.51 5.99 22.62
CA ALA A 74 -3.92 6.62 23.86
C ALA A 74 -5.46 6.59 23.95
N ASP A 75 -6.00 6.05 25.03
CA ASP A 75 -7.45 5.98 25.25
C ASP A 75 -8.02 7.29 25.80
N ARG A 76 -7.16 8.24 26.19
CA ARG A 76 -7.56 9.57 26.62
C ARG A 76 -6.89 10.62 25.76
N ARG A 77 -7.63 11.70 25.52
CA ARG A 77 -7.09 12.91 24.91
C ARG A 77 -6.46 13.74 26.03
N PRO A 78 -5.21 14.21 25.88
CA PRO A 78 -4.62 15.15 26.84
C PRO A 78 -5.52 16.38 26.98
N VAL A 79 -5.83 16.77 28.22
CA VAL A 79 -6.59 17.99 28.48
C VAL A 79 -5.66 19.17 28.22
N VAL A 80 -6.00 20.00 27.23
CA VAL A 80 -5.27 21.25 26.98
C VAL A 80 -5.84 22.30 27.91
N GLY A 81 -5.03 22.76 28.88
CA GLY A 81 -5.41 23.85 29.77
C GLY A 81 -5.73 25.11 28.98
N SER A 82 -6.84 25.76 29.32
CA SER A 82 -7.36 26.97 28.67
C SER A 82 -6.59 28.25 29.06
N GLN A 83 -5.25 28.21 29.11
CA GLN A 83 -4.47 29.44 29.23
C GLN A 83 -4.38 30.13 27.86
N HIS A 84 -5.25 31.12 27.68
CA HIS A 84 -5.42 31.92 26.45
C HIS A 84 -4.25 32.87 26.12
N ASP A 85 -3.21 32.94 26.95
CA ASP A 85 -2.18 34.00 26.87
C ASP A 85 -0.79 33.55 26.40
N ARG A 86 -0.65 32.36 25.80
CA ARG A 86 0.61 31.97 25.13
C ARG A 86 0.35 31.32 23.77
N PRO A 87 1.08 31.71 22.71
CA PRO A 87 0.90 31.14 21.37
C PRO A 87 1.28 29.66 21.25
N ALA A 88 1.79 29.04 22.32
CA ALA A 88 1.97 27.59 22.46
C ALA A 88 1.46 27.15 23.83
N ALA A 89 0.23 26.65 23.89
CA ALA A 89 -0.30 25.97 25.07
C ALA A 89 0.25 24.54 25.12
N PHE A 90 0.90 24.17 26.21
CA PHE A 90 1.34 22.80 26.48
C PHE A 90 0.19 22.05 27.17
N ALA A 91 -0.06 20.80 26.79
CA ALA A 91 -0.97 19.93 27.54
C ALA A 91 -0.36 19.66 28.92
N ALA A 92 -0.97 20.18 29.98
CA ALA A 92 -0.61 19.86 31.34
C ALA A 92 -1.41 18.61 31.74
N GLY A 93 -0.71 17.52 32.05
CA GLY A 93 -1.34 16.37 32.70
C GLY A 93 -1.75 16.77 34.11
N ASP A 94 -3.04 16.68 34.40
CA ASP A 94 -3.55 16.65 35.77
C ASP A 94 -3.36 15.19 36.24
N ASP A 95 -2.68 15.01 37.36
CA ASP A 95 -2.12 13.76 37.92
C ASP A 95 -0.82 13.21 37.30
N ASP A 96 0.13 12.93 38.21
CA ASP A 96 1.48 12.39 38.07
C ASP A 96 1.56 10.96 37.44
N ALA A 97 0.51 10.50 36.77
CA ALA A 97 0.59 9.32 35.91
C ALA A 97 0.82 9.80 34.48
N ALA A 98 2.08 10.08 34.15
CA ALA A 98 2.48 10.15 32.74
C ALA A 98 1.89 8.92 32.05
N GLU A 99 0.98 9.11 31.07
CA GLU A 99 0.47 8.00 30.27
C GLU A 99 1.70 7.31 29.66
N LEU A 100 2.05 6.17 30.22
CA LEU A 100 3.12 5.35 29.70
C LEU A 100 2.66 4.88 28.32
N PRO A 101 3.53 4.88 27.29
CA PRO A 101 3.23 4.17 26.06
C PRO A 101 2.96 2.70 26.42
N GLY A 102 1.70 2.29 26.48
CA GLY A 102 1.37 1.01 27.12
C GLY A 102 -0.09 0.79 27.52
N ASP A 103 -0.79 1.83 28.01
CA ASP A 103 -2.03 1.62 28.78
C ASP A 103 -3.33 1.82 27.99
N GLY A 104 -3.26 1.90 26.66
CA GLY A 104 -4.43 2.16 25.82
C GLY A 104 -4.82 1.03 24.87
N SER A 105 -5.93 1.20 24.15
CA SER A 105 -6.50 0.19 23.26
C SER A 105 -5.60 -0.13 22.07
N LEU A 106 -5.57 -1.41 21.70
CA LEU A 106 -4.87 -1.89 20.53
C LEU A 106 -5.60 -1.47 19.26
N ARG A 107 -4.90 -0.80 18.35
CA ARG A 107 -5.41 -0.39 17.03
C ARG A 107 -4.54 -0.93 15.92
N ALA A 108 -5.18 -1.27 14.80
CA ALA A 108 -4.46 -1.62 13.58
C ALA A 108 -3.75 -0.38 13.03
N GLY A 109 -2.45 -0.51 12.77
CA GLY A 109 -1.68 0.45 12.01
C GLY A 109 -1.73 0.16 10.51
N VAL A 110 -1.02 0.99 9.74
CA VAL A 110 -0.88 0.82 8.29
C VAL A 110 -0.07 -0.45 7.99
N PRO A 111 -0.54 -1.37 7.14
CA PRO A 111 0.20 -2.56 6.76
C PRO A 111 1.45 -2.21 5.95
N LYS A 112 2.47 -3.05 6.06
CA LYS A 112 3.71 -2.95 5.26
C LYS A 112 3.76 -4.11 4.28
N VAL A 113 3.99 -3.81 3.01
CA VAL A 113 4.17 -4.80 1.95
C VAL A 113 5.64 -4.85 1.59
N ILE A 114 6.30 -5.95 1.89
CA ILE A 114 7.73 -6.13 1.63
C ILE A 114 7.92 -6.83 0.30
N LEU A 115 8.69 -6.20 -0.58
CA LEU A 115 8.95 -6.72 -1.92
C LEU A 115 10.31 -7.38 -2.01
N GLU A 116 10.40 -8.35 -2.92
CA GLU A 116 11.65 -8.88 -3.44
C GLU A 116 11.68 -8.73 -4.96
N ARG A 117 12.88 -8.59 -5.53
CA ARG A 117 13.03 -8.48 -6.98
C ARG A 117 12.71 -9.82 -7.62
N SER A 118 11.83 -9.84 -8.62
CA SER A 118 11.54 -11.08 -9.34
C SER A 118 12.79 -11.54 -10.10
N PRO A 119 13.18 -12.82 -10.00
CA PRO A 119 14.32 -13.35 -10.74
C PRO A 119 14.06 -13.43 -12.26
N SER A 120 12.79 -13.36 -12.69
CA SER A 120 12.40 -13.44 -14.11
C SER A 120 12.49 -12.11 -14.87
N ALA A 121 13.10 -11.08 -14.27
CA ALA A 121 13.31 -9.80 -14.93
C ALA A 121 14.57 -9.90 -15.80
N ASP A 122 14.45 -10.47 -16.99
CA ASP A 122 15.44 -10.24 -18.04
C ASP A 122 15.45 -8.74 -18.37
N PRO A 123 16.57 -8.02 -18.23
CA PRO A 123 16.63 -6.58 -18.48
C PRO A 123 16.81 -6.23 -19.96
N THR A 124 16.40 -7.10 -20.89
CA THR A 124 16.52 -6.86 -22.34
C THR A 124 15.47 -7.63 -23.15
N GLU A 125 14.21 -7.21 -23.09
CA GLU A 125 13.41 -7.25 -24.30
C GLU A 125 13.19 -5.80 -24.73
N GLU A 126 14.10 -5.31 -25.57
CA GLU A 126 13.78 -4.27 -26.53
C GLU A 126 12.58 -4.78 -27.33
N ARG A 127 11.37 -4.50 -26.86
CA ARG A 127 10.16 -4.74 -27.63
C ARG A 127 10.23 -3.79 -28.81
N GLU A 128 10.74 -4.30 -29.94
CA GLU A 128 10.62 -3.66 -31.24
C GLU A 128 9.20 -3.11 -31.41
N GLY A 129 9.14 -1.88 -31.91
CA GLY A 129 7.97 -1.02 -31.84
C GLY A 129 6.66 -1.71 -32.13
N PHE A 130 5.79 -1.75 -31.12
CA PHE A 130 4.37 -1.97 -31.33
C PHE A 130 3.79 -0.76 -32.07
N THR A 131 3.84 -0.81 -33.41
CA THR A 131 3.19 0.18 -34.26
C THR A 131 1.76 -0.29 -34.47
N VAL A 132 0.80 0.30 -33.78
CA VAL A 132 -0.62 0.08 -34.07
C VAL A 132 -0.90 0.68 -35.44
N ARG A 133 -0.97 -0.14 -36.47
CA ARG A 133 -1.59 0.25 -37.74
C ARG A 133 -3.10 0.22 -37.54
N VAL A 134 -3.68 1.40 -37.39
CA VAL A 134 -5.13 1.59 -37.54
C VAL A 134 -5.40 1.48 -39.04
N GLU A 135 -5.79 0.30 -39.51
CA GLU A 135 -6.36 0.17 -40.85
C GLU A 135 -7.75 0.81 -40.83
N ALA A 136 -7.90 1.90 -41.59
CA ALA A 136 -9.19 2.52 -41.80
C ALA A 136 -10.12 1.54 -42.55
N PRO A 137 -11.40 1.41 -42.15
CA PRO A 137 -12.33 0.55 -42.87
C PRO A 137 -12.50 1.07 -44.30
N THR A 138 -12.30 0.18 -45.27
CA THR A 138 -12.55 0.46 -46.69
C THR A 138 -14.03 0.79 -46.86
N PRO A 139 -14.41 1.92 -47.49
CA PRO A 139 -15.80 2.18 -47.79
C PRO A 139 -16.27 1.16 -48.84
N GLU A 140 -17.32 0.40 -48.52
CA GLU A 140 -18.07 -0.39 -49.49
C GLU A 140 -18.89 0.56 -50.38
N ASP A 141 -18.83 0.33 -51.70
CA ASP A 141 -19.56 1.07 -52.76
C ASP A 141 -21.09 0.94 -52.65
#